data_AF-A0AAD5Q288-F1
#
_entry.id   AF-A0AAD5Q288-F1
#
_cell.length_a   1.000
_cell.length_b   1.000
_cell.length_c   1.000
_cell.angle_alpha   90.00
_cell.angle_beta   90.00
_cell.angle_gamma   90.00
#
_symmetry.space_group_name_H-M   'P 1'
#
loop_
_entity.id
_entity.type
_entity.pdbx_description
1 polymer ?
#
loop_
_entity_poly.entity_id
_entity_poly.type
_entity_poly.pdbx_seq_one_letter_code
_entity_poly.pdbx_strand_id
1 'polypeptide(L)'
;MVLSKDQHDELCATYATLVLFDGEAEITSDAIAAVIKASGNEVEPYWPTLFAGLFSKDGKIVDLISSGGPSSGAAVAAGAAAAGEAAAEAQEDEKEEEEEADLGGGMDMFGGGSDY
;
A
#
# COMPACT_ATOMS: atom_id res chain seq x y z
N MET A 1 -4.38 -13.17 -16.01
CA MET A 1 -4.13 -12.83 -14.60
C MET A 1 -5.13 -11.76 -14.23
N VAL A 2 -5.73 -11.80 -13.04
CA VAL A 2 -6.64 -10.76 -12.54
C VAL A 2 -5.90 -10.02 -11.44
N LEU A 3 -5.93 -8.68 -11.47
CA LEU A 3 -5.36 -7.83 -10.42
C LEU A 3 -6.29 -7.85 -9.19
N SER A 4 -5.74 -7.76 -7.98
CA SER A 4 -6.57 -7.37 -6.83
C SER A 4 -7.03 -5.90 -6.99
N LYS A 5 -8.03 -5.49 -6.21
CA LYS A 5 -8.44 -4.07 -6.16
C LYS A 5 -7.25 -3.20 -5.74
N ASP A 6 -6.47 -3.63 -4.75
CA ASP A 6 -5.35 -2.87 -4.21
C ASP A 6 -4.26 -2.69 -5.27
N GLN A 7 -3.93 -3.74 -6.02
CA GLN A 7 -2.98 -3.69 -7.14
C GLN A 7 -3.49 -2.81 -8.28
N HIS A 8 -4.79 -2.86 -8.59
CA HIS A 8 -5.42 -1.99 -9.58
C HIS A 8 -5.31 -0.51 -9.17
N ASP A 9 -5.60 -0.20 -7.91
CA ASP A 9 -5.61 1.17 -7.39
C ASP A 9 -4.19 1.73 -7.23
N GLU A 10 -3.23 0.91 -6.79
CA GLU A 10 -1.79 1.19 -6.77
C GLU A 10 -1.27 1.56 -8.17
N LEU A 11 -1.61 0.74 -9.18
CA LEU A 11 -1.21 0.98 -10.57
C LEU A 11 -1.88 2.23 -11.13
N CYS A 12 -3.17 2.48 -10.83
CA CYS A 12 -3.85 3.72 -11.22
C CYS A 12 -3.17 4.96 -10.63
N ALA A 13 -2.80 4.95 -9.35
CA ALA A 13 -2.06 6.05 -8.71
C ALA A 13 -0.64 6.21 -9.27
N THR A 14 0.04 5.10 -9.57
CA THR A 14 1.37 5.08 -10.20
C THR A 14 1.31 5.70 -11.59
N TYR A 15 0.43 5.23 -12.48
CA TYR A 15 0.32 5.75 -13.84
C TYR A 15 -0.17 7.20 -13.87
N ALA A 16 -1.12 7.59 -13.00
CA ALA A 16 -1.55 8.98 -12.90
C ALA A 16 -0.39 9.91 -12.46
N THR A 17 0.46 9.45 -11.53
CA THR A 17 1.65 10.20 -11.10
C THR A 17 2.69 10.31 -12.21
N LEU A 18 2.93 9.24 -12.98
CA LEU A 18 3.84 9.25 -14.14
C LEU A 18 3.34 10.17 -15.26
N VAL A 19 2.02 10.22 -15.51
CA VAL A 19 1.41 11.14 -16.49
C VAL A 19 1.56 12.61 -16.07
N LEU A 20 1.43 12.92 -14.77
CA LEU A 20 1.69 14.27 -14.26
C LEU A 20 3.18 14.65 -14.40
N PHE A 21 4.08 13.72 -14.12
CA PHE A 21 5.52 13.92 -14.27
C PHE A 21 5.94 14.17 -15.73
N ASP A 22 5.47 13.35 -16.67
CA ASP A 22 5.74 13.49 -18.12
C ASP A 22 5.13 14.78 -18.70
N GLY A 23 3.98 15.22 -18.15
CA GLY A 23 3.32 16.48 -18.48
C GLY A 23 3.89 17.73 -17.78
N GLU A 24 5.03 17.62 -17.07
CA GLU A 24 5.66 18.70 -16.27
C GLU A 24 4.70 19.37 -15.26
N ALA A 25 3.70 18.63 -14.76
CA ALA A 25 2.64 19.13 -13.89
C ALA A 25 2.91 18.86 -12.40
N GLU A 26 2.34 19.69 -11.52
CA GLU A 26 2.55 19.57 -10.07
C GLU A 26 1.86 18.32 -9.50
N ILE A 27 2.65 17.45 -8.87
CA ILE A 27 2.21 16.15 -8.34
C ILE A 27 1.55 16.34 -6.97
N THR A 28 0.27 16.73 -7.00
CA THR A 28 -0.57 16.91 -5.82
C THR A 28 -1.63 15.81 -5.72
N SER A 29 -2.19 15.60 -4.52
CA SER A 29 -3.24 14.59 -4.30
C SER A 29 -4.48 14.87 -5.17
N ASP A 30 -4.87 16.14 -5.30
CA ASP A 30 -5.98 16.56 -6.16
C ASP A 30 -5.68 16.35 -7.66
N ALA A 31 -4.46 16.62 -8.12
CA ALA A 31 -4.05 16.39 -9.50
C ALA A 31 -4.06 14.89 -9.85
N ILE A 32 -3.50 14.03 -8.98
CA ILE A 32 -3.52 12.58 -9.15
C ILE A 32 -4.97 12.08 -9.18
N ALA A 33 -5.81 12.51 -8.23
CA ALA A 33 -7.22 12.13 -8.19
C ALA A 33 -8.02 12.62 -9.41
N ALA A 34 -7.66 13.77 -9.99
CA ALA A 34 -8.27 14.28 -11.22
C ALA A 34 -7.90 13.43 -12.45
N VAL A 35 -6.63 13.04 -12.60
CA VAL A 35 -6.18 12.17 -13.70
C VAL A 35 -6.84 10.78 -13.62
N ILE A 36 -6.92 10.20 -12.42
CA ILE A 36 -7.59 8.89 -12.21
C ILE A 36 -9.07 8.98 -12.62
N LYS A 37 -9.81 9.99 -12.16
CA LYS A 37 -11.20 10.22 -12.56
C LYS A 37 -11.36 10.46 -14.06
N ALA A 38 -10.42 11.19 -14.68
CA ALA A 38 -10.42 11.43 -16.13
C ALA A 38 -10.17 10.15 -16.95
N SER A 39 -9.45 9.16 -16.40
CA SER A 39 -9.31 7.83 -17.01
C SER A 39 -10.51 6.90 -16.78
N GLY A 40 -11.55 7.35 -16.07
CA GLY A 40 -12.75 6.56 -15.77
C GLY A 40 -12.58 5.55 -14.63
N ASN A 41 -11.50 5.65 -13.86
CA ASN A 41 -11.21 4.77 -12.72
C ASN A 41 -11.62 5.43 -11.40
N GLU A 42 -11.89 4.60 -10.39
CA GLU A 42 -12.05 5.02 -8.99
C GLU A 42 -11.00 4.29 -8.15
N VAL A 43 -10.38 5.02 -7.21
CA VAL A 43 -9.42 4.46 -6.24
C VAL A 43 -9.71 5.02 -4.85
N GLU A 44 -9.18 4.37 -3.82
CA GLU A 44 -9.32 4.88 -2.45
C GLU A 44 -8.56 6.20 -2.21
N PRO A 45 -9.14 7.18 -1.48
CA PRO A 45 -8.53 8.51 -1.28
C PRO A 45 -7.15 8.54 -0.59
N TYR A 46 -6.72 7.43 0.02
CA TYR A 46 -5.37 7.33 0.58
C TYR A 46 -4.31 7.26 -0.51
N TRP A 47 -4.59 6.64 -1.66
CA TRP A 47 -3.60 6.43 -2.73
C TRP A 47 -3.07 7.74 -3.33
N PRO A 48 -3.90 8.70 -3.81
CA PRO A 48 -3.41 10.00 -4.29
C PRO A 48 -2.61 10.76 -3.23
N THR A 49 -3.01 10.66 -1.96
CA THR A 49 -2.35 11.33 -0.84
C THR A 49 -0.98 10.70 -0.52
N LEU A 50 -0.89 9.38 -0.56
CA LEU A 50 0.35 8.62 -0.39
C LEU A 50 1.34 8.94 -1.51
N PHE A 51 0.90 8.92 -2.77
CA PHE A 51 1.77 9.22 -3.92
C PHE A 51 2.26 10.68 -3.93
N ALA A 52 1.38 11.65 -3.63
CA ALA A 52 1.81 13.05 -3.45
C ALA A 52 2.81 13.21 -2.29
N GLY A 53 2.62 12.51 -1.17
CA GLY A 53 3.56 12.48 -0.04
C GLY A 53 4.89 11.75 -0.35
N LEU A 54 4.86 10.74 -1.20
CA LEU A 54 6.04 10.02 -1.66
C LEU A 54 6.91 10.93 -2.54
N PHE A 55 6.29 11.70 -3.44
CA PHE A 55 6.98 12.47 -4.48
C PHE A 55 7.10 13.98 -4.23
N SER A 56 6.78 14.48 -3.02
CA SER A 56 6.99 15.89 -2.60
C SER A 56 8.46 16.28 -2.37
N LYS A 57 9.40 15.58 -3.01
CA LYS A 57 10.81 15.96 -3.16
C LYS A 57 11.23 15.76 -4.60
N ASP A 58 11.84 16.79 -5.18
CA ASP A 58 12.37 16.78 -6.54
C ASP A 58 13.36 15.62 -6.75
N GLY A 59 13.50 15.17 -8.01
CA GLY A 59 14.39 14.07 -8.40
C GLY A 59 13.87 12.67 -8.11
N LYS A 60 13.09 12.46 -7.03
CA LYS A 60 12.66 11.11 -6.58
C LYS A 60 12.05 10.22 -7.66
N ILE A 61 11.22 10.75 -8.56
CA ILE A 61 10.63 9.96 -9.66
C ILE A 61 11.72 9.49 -10.63
N VAL A 62 12.64 10.38 -10.99
CA VAL A 62 13.76 10.07 -11.89
C VAL A 62 14.65 9.00 -11.27
N ASP A 63 14.96 9.09 -9.98
CA ASP A 63 15.74 8.09 -9.24
C ASP A 63 15.03 6.73 -9.23
N LEU A 64 13.71 6.70 -8.97
CA LEU A 64 12.90 5.48 -8.95
C LEU A 64 12.79 4.81 -10.33
N ILE A 65 12.60 5.58 -11.39
CA ILE A 65 12.58 5.05 -12.77
C ILE A 65 13.97 4.55 -13.19
N SER A 66 15.02 5.35 -12.91
CA SER A 66 16.39 5.07 -13.37
C SER A 66 17.05 3.90 -12.63
N SER A 67 16.61 3.60 -11.41
CA SER A 67 17.05 2.43 -10.63
C SER A 67 16.30 1.13 -10.97
N GLY A 68 15.28 1.18 -11.84
CA GLY A 68 14.47 0.04 -12.26
C GLY A 68 13.19 -0.18 -11.43
N GLY A 69 13.03 0.56 -10.33
CA GLY A 69 11.83 0.57 -9.48
C GLY A 69 11.61 -0.66 -8.60
N PRO A 70 10.82 -0.55 -7.52
CA PRO A 70 10.29 -1.72 -6.81
C PRO A 70 9.30 -2.44 -7.73
N SER A 71 9.41 -3.77 -7.80
CA SER A 71 8.46 -4.60 -8.54
C SER A 71 7.08 -4.52 -7.87
N SER A 72 6.04 -4.19 -8.65
CA SER A 72 4.64 -4.01 -8.21
C SER A 72 3.92 -5.33 -7.89
N GLY A 73 4.59 -6.17 -7.10
CA GLY A 73 4.12 -7.47 -6.61
C GLY A 73 4.63 -7.79 -5.20
N ALA A 74 5.52 -6.97 -4.63
CA ALA A 74 5.82 -7.00 -3.20
C ALA A 74 4.76 -6.18 -2.46
N ALA A 75 3.88 -6.85 -1.71
CA ALA A 75 2.85 -6.16 -0.92
C ALA A 75 3.49 -5.20 0.08
N VAL A 76 3.12 -3.92 0.01
CA VAL A 76 3.62 -2.89 0.93
C VAL A 76 3.01 -3.12 2.31
N ALA A 77 3.73 -3.87 3.15
CA ALA A 77 3.41 -3.97 4.57
C ALA A 77 3.42 -2.56 5.17
N ALA A 78 2.28 -2.11 5.69
CA ALA A 78 2.09 -0.74 6.19
C ALA A 78 2.81 -0.51 7.54
N GLY A 79 4.14 -0.41 7.51
CA GLY A 79 4.99 -0.22 8.68
C GLY A 79 6.40 0.22 8.34
N ALA A 80 7.03 0.93 9.27
CA ALA A 80 8.42 1.38 9.26
C ALA A 80 8.87 2.24 8.03
N ALA A 81 8.71 3.56 8.16
CA ALA A 81 9.62 4.47 7.48
C ALA A 81 11.02 4.37 8.11
N ALA A 82 11.94 3.65 7.47
CA ALA A 82 13.34 3.55 7.87
C ALA A 82 14.25 3.64 6.64
N ALA A 83 15.30 4.45 6.73
CA ALA A 83 16.36 4.49 5.73
C ALA A 83 17.52 3.59 6.19
N GLY A 84 18.07 2.77 5.29
CA GLY A 84 19.21 1.90 5.57
C GLY A 84 19.68 1.18 4.30
N GLU A 85 20.99 1.14 4.09
CA GLU A 85 21.62 0.45 2.96
C GLU A 85 21.97 -1.02 3.29
N ALA A 86 21.89 -1.84 2.25
CA ALA A 86 22.75 -2.99 1.94
C ALA A 86 22.72 -4.31 2.76
N ALA A 87 22.99 -5.37 1.97
CA ALA A 87 23.68 -6.62 2.32
C ALA A 87 22.91 -7.84 2.94
N ALA A 88 22.63 -8.80 2.04
CA ALA A 88 23.10 -10.20 2.08
C ALA A 88 22.48 -11.28 3.02
N GLU A 89 21.85 -12.27 2.35
CA GLU A 89 21.93 -13.75 2.51
C GLU A 89 21.43 -14.53 3.77
N ALA A 90 20.94 -15.74 3.46
CA ALA A 90 20.81 -16.99 4.26
C ALA A 90 19.94 -17.00 5.54
N GLN A 91 18.70 -17.55 5.55
CA GLN A 91 18.27 -18.97 5.48
C GLN A 91 18.31 -19.73 6.83
N GLU A 92 17.26 -20.53 7.12
CA GLU A 92 17.02 -21.41 8.31
C GLU A 92 16.89 -20.68 9.69
N ASP A 93 16.19 -21.18 10.72
CA ASP A 93 14.88 -21.87 10.87
C ASP A 93 14.42 -21.62 12.35
N GLU A 94 13.36 -22.14 13.00
CA GLU A 94 12.40 -23.26 12.84
C GLU A 94 11.07 -22.87 13.56
N LYS A 95 9.95 -23.59 13.32
CA LYS A 95 8.75 -23.69 14.20
C LYS A 95 7.84 -22.44 14.42
N GLU A 96 6.61 -22.56 14.93
CA GLU A 96 5.86 -23.73 15.46
C GLU A 96 4.38 -23.74 15.00
N GLU A 97 3.74 -24.91 15.10
CA GLU A 97 2.32 -25.16 14.82
C GLU A 97 1.40 -24.57 15.91
N GLU A 98 0.21 -24.10 15.53
CA GLU A 98 -1.05 -24.59 16.14
C GLU A 98 -2.25 -24.29 15.22
N GLU A 99 -3.03 -25.32 14.91
CA GLU A 99 -4.22 -25.26 14.05
C GLU A 99 -5.50 -25.05 14.88
N GLU A 100 -6.63 -24.83 14.22
CA GLU A 100 -7.92 -24.46 14.84
C GLU A 100 -8.42 -25.46 15.91
N ALA A 101 -8.89 -24.97 17.08
CA ALA A 101 -10.28 -25.14 17.54
C ALA A 101 -10.54 -24.78 19.04
N ASP A 102 -11.09 -23.59 19.30
CA ASP A 102 -12.15 -23.44 20.33
C ASP A 102 -13.17 -22.38 19.91
N LEU A 103 -14.16 -22.81 19.12
CA LEU A 103 -15.37 -22.06 18.81
C LEU A 103 -16.54 -22.61 19.68
N GLY A 104 -16.29 -22.85 20.97
CA GLY A 104 -17.16 -23.61 21.88
C GLY A 104 -17.46 -22.96 23.24
N GLY A 105 -16.96 -21.75 23.53
CA GLY A 105 -17.01 -21.12 24.86
C GLY A 105 -17.92 -19.89 25.01
N GLY A 106 -19.15 -19.90 24.49
CA GLY A 106 -20.05 -18.72 24.55
C GLY A 106 -20.75 -18.48 25.89
N MET A 107 -20.35 -17.45 26.65
CA MET A 107 -21.16 -16.88 27.75
C MET A 107 -20.88 -15.38 28.04
N ASP A 108 -19.68 -15.03 28.52
CA ASP A 108 -19.48 -13.84 29.35
C ASP A 108 -19.06 -12.54 28.63
N MET A 109 -19.85 -12.05 27.65
CA MET A 109 -19.63 -10.69 27.11
C MET A 109 -20.88 -9.87 26.73
N PHE A 110 -22.12 -10.26 27.11
CA PHE A 110 -23.27 -9.35 26.95
C PHE A 110 -24.39 -9.54 27.99
N GLY A 111 -24.34 -8.74 29.06
CA GLY A 111 -25.36 -8.66 30.11
C GLY A 111 -25.19 -9.71 31.22
N GLY A 112 -25.72 -9.50 32.43
CA GLY A 112 -26.57 -8.36 32.84
C GLY A 112 -26.95 -8.26 34.32
N GLY A 113 -26.22 -8.92 35.23
CA GLY A 113 -26.41 -8.78 36.69
C GLY A 113 -27.62 -9.51 37.29
N SER A 114 -27.97 -9.11 38.52
CA SER A 114 -29.01 -9.64 39.43
C SER A 114 -28.78 -11.04 40.04
N ASP A 115 -28.88 -11.06 41.38
CA ASP A 115 -28.76 -12.18 42.31
C ASP A 115 -29.90 -13.21 42.19
N TYR A 116 -29.57 -14.51 42.28
CA TYR A 116 -30.30 -15.52 43.09
C TYR A 116 -29.48 -16.81 43.27
#